data_AF-A0A3D9UPC4-F1
#
_entry.id   AF-A0A3D9UPC4-F1
#
_cell.length_a   1.000
_cell.length_b   1.000
_cell.length_c   1.000
_cell.angle_alpha   90.00
_cell.angle_beta   90.00
_cell.angle_gamma   90.00
#
_symmetry.space_group_name_H-M   'P 1'
#
loop_
_entity.id
_entity.type
_entity.pdbx_description
1 polymer ?
#
loop_
_entity_poly.entity_id
_entity_poly.type
_entity_poly.pdbx_seq_one_letter_code
_entity_poly.pdbx_strand_id
1 'polypeptide(L)'
;MTPPAANRFVRLALASSVLLAVTGCGATGDGPSCTGFALSLISDQGGGAATPVAAAQAYAAKNGLPKDGWATAETSDSGVLLKADDSRLHVLKLRDGTWTVDSGQRC
;
A
#
# COMPACT_ATOMS: atom_id res chain seq x y z
N MET A 1 44.86 -18.19 -35.13
CA MET A 1 44.63 -17.57 -36.46
C MET A 1 43.24 -16.96 -36.46
N THR A 2 43.17 -15.64 -36.67
CA THR A 2 41.96 -14.82 -36.86
C THR A 2 41.56 -14.82 -38.37
N PRO A 3 40.49 -14.12 -38.81
CA PRO A 3 39.15 -14.55 -39.27
C PRO A 3 38.99 -14.63 -40.82
N PRO A 4 37.76 -14.76 -41.40
CA PRO A 4 37.03 -13.58 -41.94
C PRO A 4 35.49 -13.63 -41.68
N ALA A 5 34.81 -12.52 -41.32
CA ALA A 5 34.22 -11.44 -42.17
C ALA A 5 33.22 -11.98 -43.21
N ALA A 6 32.02 -11.46 -43.45
CA ALA A 6 31.24 -10.31 -42.97
C ALA A 6 29.78 -10.54 -43.46
N ASN A 7 28.77 -9.94 -42.81
CA ASN A 7 27.71 -9.28 -43.60
C ASN A 7 26.93 -8.26 -42.77
N ARG A 8 26.95 -7.03 -43.30
CA ARG A 8 26.25 -5.84 -42.82
C ARG A 8 24.79 -5.89 -43.25
N PHE A 9 23.85 -5.68 -42.34
CA PHE A 9 22.58 -5.01 -42.66
C PHE A 9 22.14 -4.11 -41.49
N VAL A 10 22.39 -2.82 -41.71
CA VAL A 10 21.57 -1.63 -41.44
C VAL A 10 20.50 -1.69 -40.34
N ARG A 11 20.78 -0.91 -39.28
CA ARG A 11 19.94 0.08 -38.56
C ARG A 11 18.41 -0.07 -38.65
N LEU A 12 17.76 -0.19 -37.50
CA LEU A 12 16.55 0.58 -37.17
C LEU A 12 16.54 0.90 -35.67
N ALA A 13 16.14 2.12 -35.34
CA ALA A 13 16.25 2.79 -34.05
C ALA A 13 15.06 2.49 -33.12
N LEU A 14 15.13 3.10 -31.92
CA LEU A 14 14.08 3.22 -30.86
C LEU A 14 14.05 1.97 -29.96
N ALA A 15 14.00 2.01 -28.65
CA ALA A 15 13.78 3.02 -27.61
C ALA A 15 14.38 2.36 -26.34
N SER A 16 14.63 2.95 -25.19
CA SER A 16 13.98 3.99 -24.41
C SER A 16 14.96 4.20 -23.26
N SER A 17 15.39 5.44 -23.02
CA SER A 17 16.09 5.77 -21.78
C SER A 17 15.08 5.68 -20.64
N VAL A 18 15.03 4.54 -19.94
CA VAL A 18 14.30 4.45 -18.66
C VAL A 18 15.22 5.05 -17.60
N LEU A 19 15.08 6.37 -17.43
CA LEU A 19 15.55 7.08 -16.24
C LEU A 19 14.74 6.56 -15.05
N LEU A 20 15.32 5.67 -14.25
CA LEU A 20 14.82 5.37 -12.91
C LEU A 20 15.11 6.58 -12.01
N ALA A 21 14.26 7.58 -12.08
CA ALA A 21 14.19 8.63 -11.09
C ALA A 21 13.71 7.99 -9.78
N VAL A 22 14.63 7.82 -8.83
CA VAL A 22 14.28 7.56 -7.44
C VAL A 22 13.76 8.88 -6.88
N THR A 23 12.48 9.17 -7.12
CA THR A 23 11.81 10.29 -6.47
C THR A 23 11.53 9.86 -5.04
N GLY A 24 12.45 10.23 -4.13
CA GLY A 24 12.13 10.31 -2.72
C GLY A 24 10.89 11.17 -2.56
N CYS A 25 9.86 10.61 -1.92
CA CYS A 25 8.61 11.30 -1.64
C CYS A 25 8.87 12.38 -0.58
N GLY A 26 9.40 13.53 -1.04
CA GLY A 26 9.45 14.77 -0.29
C GLY A 26 8.11 15.47 -0.44
N ALA A 27 7.41 15.63 0.69
CA ALA A 27 6.18 16.39 0.78
C ALA A 27 6.42 17.85 0.37
N THR A 28 6.03 18.20 -0.85
CA THR A 28 5.81 19.59 -1.27
C THR A 28 4.46 19.65 -1.99
N GLY A 29 3.42 19.77 -1.19
CA GLY A 29 2.10 20.17 -1.66
C GLY A 29 1.43 20.90 -0.52
N ASP A 30 0.99 22.14 -0.77
CA ASP A 30 -0.03 22.86 0.01
C ASP A 30 -1.39 22.15 -0.11
N GLY A 31 -1.42 20.85 0.16
CA GLY A 31 -2.60 20.03 0.37
C GLY A 31 -2.69 19.65 1.85
N PRO A 32 -3.83 19.12 2.32
CA PRO A 32 -3.95 18.68 3.70
C PRO A 32 -2.79 17.75 4.06
N SER A 33 -2.08 18.08 5.14
CA SER A 33 -0.92 17.34 5.61
C SER A 33 -1.35 15.96 6.07
N CYS A 34 -1.28 14.98 5.18
CA CYS A 34 -1.61 13.60 5.50
C CYS A 34 -0.48 12.94 6.31
N THR A 35 -0.82 12.33 7.45
CA THR A 35 0.11 11.54 8.27
C THR A 35 -0.19 10.05 8.07
N GLY A 36 0.82 9.28 7.67
CA GLY A 36 0.73 7.83 7.49
C GLY A 36 1.46 7.06 8.59
N PHE A 37 1.01 5.83 8.87
CA PHE A 37 1.71 4.88 9.73
C PHE A 37 1.64 3.46 9.14
N ALA A 38 2.66 2.66 9.44
CA ALA A 38 2.66 1.23 9.22
C ALA A 38 2.95 0.54 10.56
N LEU A 39 2.12 -0.43 10.91
CA LEU A 39 2.33 -1.28 12.06
C LEU A 39 3.16 -2.46 11.55
N SER A 40 4.28 -2.73 12.22
CA SER A 40 4.93 -4.03 12.04
C SER A 40 3.89 -5.07 12.43
N LEU A 41 3.44 -5.86 11.45
CA LEU A 41 2.43 -6.90 11.61
C LEU A 41 2.74 -7.69 12.87
N ILE A 42 1.90 -7.54 13.89
CA ILE A 42 1.94 -8.45 15.02
C ILE A 42 1.25 -9.72 14.52
N SER A 43 1.97 -10.48 13.68
CA SER A 43 1.56 -11.78 13.15
C SER A 43 1.18 -12.77 14.24
N ASP A 44 1.63 -12.51 15.48
CA ASP A 44 1.57 -13.42 16.62
C ASP A 44 0.57 -13.00 17.71
N GLN A 45 -0.13 -11.87 17.55
CA GLN A 45 -1.28 -11.58 18.39
C GLN A 45 -2.50 -12.26 17.78
N GLY A 46 -2.68 -13.54 18.12
CA GLY A 46 -3.96 -14.20 17.91
C GLY A 46 -5.11 -13.34 18.45
N GLY A 47 -6.24 -13.32 17.75
CA GLY A 47 -7.42 -12.53 18.14
C GLY A 47 -7.75 -11.36 17.21
N GLY A 48 -7.52 -11.50 15.89
CA GLY A 48 -8.05 -10.57 14.90
C GLY A 48 -9.58 -10.54 14.87
N ALA A 49 -10.15 -9.53 14.23
CA ALA A 49 -11.60 -9.39 14.15
C ALA A 49 -12.21 -10.30 13.07
N ALA A 50 -13.50 -10.62 13.19
CA ALA A 50 -14.20 -11.49 12.23
C ALA A 50 -14.40 -10.84 10.85
N THR A 51 -14.40 -9.51 10.76
CA THR A 51 -14.59 -8.76 9.52
C THR A 51 -13.56 -7.63 9.38
N PRO A 52 -13.28 -7.17 8.14
CA PRO A 52 -12.41 -6.02 7.90
C PRO A 52 -12.86 -4.78 8.70
N VAL A 53 -14.17 -4.49 8.65
CA VAL A 53 -14.76 -3.33 9.33
C VAL A 53 -14.60 -3.43 10.84
N ALA A 54 -14.84 -4.60 11.43
CA ALA A 54 -14.66 -4.80 12.87
C ALA A 54 -13.18 -4.60 13.29
N ALA A 55 -12.22 -4.99 12.45
CA ALA A 55 -10.79 -4.73 12.70
C ALA A 55 -10.49 -3.23 12.72
N ALA A 56 -11.00 -2.49 11.73
CA ALA A 56 -10.87 -1.03 11.67
C ALA A 56 -11.50 -0.35 12.89
N GLN A 57 -12.71 -0.73 13.28
CA GLN A 57 -13.38 -0.16 14.46
C GLN A 57 -12.62 -0.44 15.75
N ALA A 58 -12.15 -1.67 15.95
CA ALA A 58 -11.39 -2.07 17.14
C ALA A 58 -10.05 -1.32 17.24
N TYR A 59 -9.38 -1.09 16.10
CA TYR A 59 -8.19 -0.27 16.04
C TYR A 59 -8.52 1.20 16.30
N ALA A 60 -9.53 1.74 15.62
CA ALA A 60 -9.91 3.14 15.71
C ALA A 60 -10.30 3.56 17.14
N ALA A 61 -11.00 2.69 17.87
CA ALA A 61 -11.41 2.92 19.25
C ALA A 61 -10.24 3.19 20.21
N LYS A 62 -9.03 2.72 19.89
CA LYS A 62 -7.83 2.87 20.72
C LYS A 62 -6.87 3.96 20.22
N ASN A 63 -7.02 4.42 18.98
CA ASN A 63 -6.03 5.25 18.27
C ASN A 63 -6.56 6.63 17.85
N GLY A 64 -7.70 7.08 18.39
CA GLY A 64 -8.23 8.42 18.10
C GLY A 64 -8.73 8.62 16.66
N LEU A 65 -9.15 7.54 15.99
CA LEU A 65 -9.76 7.56 14.65
C LEU A 65 -11.29 7.47 14.75
N PRO A 66 -12.03 7.70 13.64
CA PRO A 66 -13.49 7.55 13.63
C PRO A 66 -13.89 6.15 14.11
N LYS A 67 -14.79 6.06 15.08
CA LYS A 67 -15.24 4.77 15.64
C LYS A 67 -16.14 4.01 14.67
N ASP A 68 -16.82 4.73 13.79
CA ASP A 68 -17.82 4.23 12.85
C ASP A 68 -17.64 4.88 11.47
N GLY A 69 -18.48 4.50 10.50
CA GLY A 69 -18.44 5.07 9.14
C GLY A 69 -17.39 4.45 8.22
N TRP A 70 -16.73 3.37 8.66
CA TRP A 70 -15.78 2.63 7.84
C TRP A 70 -16.48 1.89 6.71
N ALA A 71 -16.09 2.21 5.48
CA ALA A 71 -16.54 1.54 4.29
C ALA A 71 -15.35 1.08 3.44
N THR A 72 -15.55 -0.01 2.70
CA THR A 72 -14.57 -0.49 1.71
C THR A 72 -14.38 0.54 0.62
N ALA A 73 -13.17 1.08 0.54
CA ALA A 73 -12.71 1.93 -0.56
C ALA A 73 -12.08 1.07 -1.66
N GLU A 74 -11.31 0.05 -1.29
CA GLU A 74 -10.61 -0.84 -2.22
C GLU A 74 -10.49 -2.25 -1.64
N THR A 75 -10.45 -3.26 -2.51
CA THR A 75 -10.15 -4.65 -2.16
C THR A 75 -9.14 -5.19 -3.14
N SER A 76 -8.10 -5.83 -2.63
CA SER A 76 -7.01 -6.42 -3.41
C SER A 76 -6.59 -7.76 -2.80
N ASP A 77 -5.69 -8.47 -3.49
CA ASP A 77 -5.07 -9.68 -2.95
C ASP A 77 -4.23 -9.40 -1.70
N SER A 78 -3.78 -8.14 -1.54
CA SER A 78 -3.01 -7.70 -0.40
C SER A 78 -3.86 -7.25 0.77
N GLY A 79 -5.20 -7.23 0.70
CA GLY A 79 -6.05 -6.79 1.81
C GLY A 79 -7.24 -5.93 1.38
N VAL A 80 -7.80 -5.20 2.34
CA VAL A 80 -8.93 -4.28 2.14
C VAL A 80 -8.52 -2.90 2.64
N LEU A 81 -8.72 -1.88 1.81
CA LEU A 81 -8.59 -0.49 2.24
C LEU A 81 -9.97 0.00 2.68
N LEU A 82 -10.07 0.40 3.94
CA LEU A 82 -11.24 1.00 4.53
C LEU A 82 -11.05 2.51 4.67
N LYS A 83 -12.12 3.28 4.49
CA LYS A 83 -12.12 4.73 4.66
C LYS A 83 -13.24 5.15 5.60
N ALA A 84 -12.95 6.10 6.48
CA ALA A 84 -13.91 6.84 7.30
C ALA A 84 -13.41 8.28 7.41
N ASP A 85 -14.26 9.26 7.06
CA ASP A 85 -13.88 10.67 6.94
C ASP A 85 -12.58 10.83 6.12
N ASP A 86 -11.60 11.54 6.67
CA ASP A 86 -10.28 11.75 6.08
C ASP A 86 -9.25 10.67 6.49
N SER A 87 -9.71 9.61 7.15
CA SER A 87 -8.88 8.47 7.59
C SER A 87 -9.03 7.25 6.67
N ARG A 88 -7.92 6.55 6.47
CA ARG A 88 -7.83 5.29 5.73
C ARG A 88 -7.10 4.25 6.57
N LEU A 89 -7.59 3.02 6.54
CA LEU A 89 -6.95 1.87 7.18
C LEU A 89 -6.83 0.74 6.19
N HIS A 90 -5.63 0.21 6.03
CA HIS A 90 -5.39 -1.02 5.30
C HIS A 90 -5.47 -2.19 6.29
N VAL A 91 -6.39 -3.11 6.02
CA VAL A 91 -6.61 -4.30 6.83
C VAL A 91 -6.29 -5.56 6.05
N LEU A 92 -5.61 -6.48 6.72
CA LEU A 92 -5.17 -7.74 6.16
C LEU A 92 -5.96 -8.90 6.75
N LYS A 93 -6.19 -9.92 5.93
CA LYS A 93 -6.69 -11.21 6.40
C LYS A 93 -5.51 -12.07 6.85
N LEU A 94 -5.55 -12.51 8.10
CA LEU A 94 -4.59 -13.42 8.69
C LEU A 94 -4.85 -14.86 8.23
N ARG A 95 -3.89 -15.75 8.46
CA ARG A 95 -3.97 -17.17 8.09
C ARG A 95 -5.12 -17.90 8.77
N ASP A 96 -5.50 -17.50 9.98
CA ASP A 96 -6.64 -18.04 10.73
C ASP A 96 -8.01 -17.54 10.21
N GLY A 97 -8.00 -16.65 9.21
CA GLY A 97 -9.18 -16.08 8.59
C GLY A 97 -9.71 -14.81 9.27
N THR A 98 -9.07 -14.36 10.36
CA THR A 98 -9.40 -13.10 11.04
C THR A 98 -8.73 -11.91 10.36
N TRP A 99 -9.12 -10.69 10.76
CA TRP A 99 -8.68 -9.44 10.16
C TRP A 99 -7.94 -8.56 11.15
N THR A 100 -6.88 -7.89 10.70
CA THR A 100 -6.10 -6.93 11.48
C THR A 100 -5.75 -5.69 10.67
N VAL A 101 -5.44 -4.58 11.34
CA VAL A 101 -4.91 -3.37 10.70
C VAL A 101 -3.40 -3.54 10.51
N ASP A 102 -2.93 -3.27 9.29
CA ASP A 102 -1.52 -3.26 8.93
C ASP A 102 -0.96 -1.84 8.86
N SER A 103 -1.69 -0.94 8.22
CA SER A 103 -1.26 0.44 8.00
C SER A 103 -2.44 1.38 7.92
N GLY A 104 -2.16 2.67 7.99
CA GLY A 104 -3.19 3.68 7.92
C GLY A 104 -2.66 5.05 7.55
N GLN A 105 -3.59 5.94 7.20
CA GLN A 105 -3.32 7.31 6.86
C GLN A 105 -4.45 8.20 7.37
N ARG A 106 -4.11 9.39 7.84
CA ARG A 106 -5.09 10.44 8.16
C ARG A 106 -4.68 11.72 7.46
N CYS A 107 -5.55 12.20 6.60
CA CYS A 107 -5.59 13.57 6.13
C CYS A 107 -6.67 14.32 6.95
#